data_AF-A0A7C6B4G9-F1
#
_entry.id   AF-A0A7C6B4G9-F1
#
_cell.length_a   1.000
_cell.length_b   1.000
_cell.length_c   1.000
_cell.angle_alpha   90.00
_cell.angle_beta   90.00
_cell.angle_gamma   90.00
#
_symmetry.space_group_name_H-M   'P 1'
#
loop_
_entity.id
_entity.type
_entity.pdbx_description
1 polymer ?
#
loop_
_entity_poly.entity_id
_entity_poly.type
_entity_poly.pdbx_seq_one_letter_code
_entity_poly.pdbx_strand_id
1 'polypeptide(L)'
;AYDPGGMEQARSLLEDVSFAENAYDCASGADALVIVTEWDAFRALDFERLAKIMRQRVLVDLRNIYGAEEIERHGFSYFGVGRNHSGATPKLSIIGGNEMQSASAAGNLK
;
A
#
# COMPACT_ATOMS: atom_id res chain seq x y z
N ALA A 1 -8.86 -6.50 -8.38
CA ALA A 1 -8.59 -7.62 -7.45
C ALA A 1 -7.96 -8.77 -8.19
N TYR A 2 -7.03 -9.47 -7.54
CA TYR A 2 -6.38 -10.68 -8.06
C TYR A 2 -6.12 -11.66 -6.90
N ASP A 3 -6.47 -12.93 -7.10
CA ASP A 3 -6.21 -14.01 -6.15
C ASP A 3 -5.90 -15.31 -6.93
N PRO A 4 -4.68 -15.88 -6.87
CA PRO A 4 -4.30 -17.07 -7.62
C PRO A 4 -5.23 -18.29 -7.45
N GLY A 5 -5.87 -18.44 -6.29
CA GLY A 5 -6.75 -19.58 -5.96
C GLY A 5 -8.24 -19.24 -5.90
N GLY A 6 -8.60 -17.96 -5.88
CA GLY A 6 -9.95 -17.49 -5.55
C GLY A 6 -10.73 -16.86 -6.70
N MET A 7 -10.11 -16.58 -7.87
CA MET A 7 -10.75 -15.78 -8.92
C MET A 7 -12.10 -16.31 -9.38
N GLU A 8 -12.21 -17.61 -9.64
CA GLU A 8 -13.42 -18.20 -10.20
C GLU A 8 -14.61 -18.04 -9.24
N GLN A 9 -14.40 -18.36 -7.96
CA GLN A 9 -15.43 -18.25 -6.93
C GLN A 9 -15.74 -16.79 -6.59
N ALA A 10 -14.73 -15.92 -6.57
CA ALA A 10 -14.93 -14.51 -6.29
C ALA A 10 -15.77 -13.82 -7.37
N ARG A 11 -15.61 -14.18 -8.65
CA ARG A 11 -16.35 -13.61 -9.78
C ARG A 11 -17.85 -13.86 -9.72
N SER A 12 -18.30 -14.94 -9.09
CA SER A 12 -19.74 -15.24 -8.95
C SER A 12 -20.38 -14.56 -7.73
N LEU A 13 -19.57 -14.08 -6.78
CA LEU A 13 -20.05 -13.53 -5.50
C LEU A 13 -19.89 -12.02 -5.39
N LEU A 14 -18.92 -11.43 -6.11
CA LEU A 14 -18.58 -10.02 -5.97
C LEU A 14 -19.05 -9.22 -7.19
N GLU A 15 -19.87 -8.22 -6.91
CA GLU A 15 -20.28 -7.19 -7.87
C GLU A 15 -19.35 -5.97 -7.77
N ASP A 16 -19.29 -5.16 -8.83
CA ASP A 16 -18.47 -3.93 -8.91
C ASP A 16 -16.96 -4.10 -8.66
N VAL A 17 -16.42 -5.30 -8.89
CA VAL A 17 -15.00 -5.59 -8.80
C VAL A 17 -14.37 -5.78 -10.17
N SER A 18 -13.36 -4.96 -10.49
CA SER A 18 -12.48 -5.21 -11.63
C SER A 18 -11.46 -6.28 -11.27
N PHE A 19 -11.56 -7.43 -11.92
CA PHE A 19 -10.66 -8.56 -11.72
C PHE A 19 -9.49 -8.52 -12.70
N ALA A 20 -8.26 -8.61 -12.20
CA ALA A 20 -7.02 -8.55 -12.98
C ALA A 20 -6.45 -9.95 -13.25
N GLU A 21 -5.54 -10.05 -14.21
CA GLU A 21 -4.90 -11.33 -14.58
C GLU A 21 -3.69 -11.68 -13.69
N ASN A 22 -3.07 -10.67 -13.08
CA ASN A 22 -1.97 -10.83 -12.14
C ASN A 22 -1.90 -9.67 -11.13
N ALA A 23 -1.00 -9.79 -10.15
CA ALA A 23 -0.83 -8.80 -9.10
C ALA A 23 -0.39 -7.42 -9.61
N TYR A 24 0.45 -7.36 -10.65
CA TYR A 24 0.94 -6.10 -11.20
C TYR A 24 -0.14 -5.37 -12.00
N ASP A 25 -0.94 -6.09 -12.79
CA ASP A 25 -2.09 -5.51 -13.48
C ASP A 25 -3.13 -4.99 -12.47
N CYS A 26 -3.31 -5.70 -11.36
CA CYS A 26 -4.16 -5.24 -10.26
C CYS A 26 -3.65 -3.94 -9.60
N ALA A 27 -2.33 -3.74 -9.57
CA ALA A 27 -1.70 -2.56 -8.97
C ALA A 27 -1.56 -1.38 -9.94
N SER A 28 -1.67 -1.62 -11.25
CA SER A 28 -1.46 -0.59 -12.27
C SER A 28 -2.42 0.59 -12.09
N GLY A 29 -1.87 1.78 -11.92
CA GLY A 29 -2.64 3.00 -11.67
C GLY A 29 -3.40 3.00 -10.34
N ALA A 30 -3.10 2.12 -9.39
CA ALA A 30 -3.73 2.15 -8.07
C ALA A 30 -3.13 3.24 -7.17
N ASP A 31 -3.93 3.79 -6.25
CA ASP A 31 -3.41 4.64 -5.16
C ASP A 31 -2.91 3.81 -3.99
N ALA A 32 -3.50 2.64 -3.78
CA ALA A 32 -3.13 1.72 -2.71
C ALA A 32 -3.17 0.28 -3.19
N LEU A 33 -2.22 -0.52 -2.72
CA LEU A 33 -2.20 -1.97 -2.86
C LEU A 33 -2.54 -2.57 -1.49
N VAL A 34 -3.51 -3.48 -1.44
CA VAL A 34 -3.95 -4.13 -0.20
C VAL A 34 -3.73 -5.63 -0.29
N ILE A 35 -2.97 -6.19 0.64
CA ILE A 35 -2.72 -7.64 0.75
C ILE A 35 -3.68 -8.21 1.77
N VAL A 36 -4.62 -9.05 1.30
CA VAL A 36 -5.67 -9.67 2.14
C VAL A 36 -5.40 -11.15 2.38
N THR A 37 -4.79 -11.84 1.42
CA THR A 37 -4.40 -13.26 1.51
C THR A 37 -2.88 -13.40 1.36
N GLU A 38 -2.27 -14.40 2.00
CA GLU A 38 -0.81 -14.59 2.06
C GLU A 38 -0.25 -15.59 1.06
N TRP A 39 -0.80 -15.64 -0.15
CA TRP A 39 -0.28 -16.51 -1.20
C TRP A 39 1.21 -16.27 -1.44
N ASP A 40 1.98 -17.33 -1.70
CA ASP A 40 3.43 -17.23 -1.94
C ASP A 40 3.77 -16.32 -3.13
N ALA A 41 2.87 -16.23 -4.11
CA ALA A 41 2.95 -15.29 -5.22
C ALA A 41 3.06 -13.82 -4.77
N PHE A 42 2.59 -13.48 -3.57
CA PHE A 42 2.62 -12.13 -3.01
C PHE A 42 3.78 -11.91 -2.04
N ARG A 43 4.59 -12.92 -1.71
CA ARG A 43 5.73 -12.78 -0.79
C ARG A 43 6.98 -12.21 -1.46
N ALA A 44 7.03 -12.23 -2.78
CA ALA A 44 8.19 -11.83 -3.58
C ALA A 44 7.81 -10.85 -4.71
N LEU A 45 6.86 -9.95 -4.46
CA LEU A 45 6.56 -8.86 -5.39
C LEU A 45 7.77 -7.94 -5.57
N ASP A 46 7.97 -7.50 -6.81
CA ASP A 46 8.98 -6.51 -7.18
C ASP A 46 8.45 -5.10 -6.87
N PHE A 47 8.90 -4.54 -5.75
CA PHE A 47 8.50 -3.20 -5.32
C PHE A 47 9.06 -2.07 -6.18
N GLU A 48 10.18 -2.28 -6.89
CA GLU A 48 10.66 -1.29 -7.86
C GLU A 48 9.73 -1.20 -9.06
N ARG A 49 9.19 -2.35 -9.52
CA ARG A 49 8.17 -2.38 -10.56
C ARG A 49 6.87 -1.76 -10.06
N LEU A 50 6.40 -2.11 -8.87
CA LEU A 50 5.18 -1.54 -8.28
C LEU A 50 5.28 0.00 -8.16
N ALA A 51 6.42 0.52 -7.70
CA ALA A 51 6.68 1.94 -7.57
C ALA A 51 6.58 2.75 -8.88
N LYS A 52 6.73 2.09 -10.04
CA LYS A 52 6.64 2.68 -11.38
C LYS A 52 5.21 2.66 -11.94
N ILE A 53 4.41 1.65 -11.58
CA ILE A 53 3.07 1.45 -12.16
C ILE A 53 1.95 2.02 -11.30
N MET A 54 2.16 2.18 -10.00
CA MET A 54 1.15 2.73 -9.09
C MET A 54 1.12 4.27 -9.14
N ARG A 55 -0.06 4.86 -8.94
CA ARG A 55 -0.26 6.31 -8.88
C ARG A 55 0.21 6.89 -7.54
N GLN A 56 -0.04 6.17 -6.46
CA GLN A 56 0.49 6.47 -5.13
C GLN A 56 1.08 5.19 -4.54
N ARG A 57 2.11 5.32 -3.70
CA ARG A 57 2.87 4.18 -3.16
C ARG A 57 2.38 3.83 -1.76
N VAL A 58 1.12 3.44 -1.64
CA VAL A 58 0.54 3.00 -0.36
C VAL A 58 0.43 1.49 -0.37
N LEU A 59 1.06 0.82 0.60
CA LEU A 59 0.90 -0.61 0.82
C LEU A 59 0.18 -0.85 2.15
N VAL A 60 -0.95 -1.55 2.12
CA VAL A 60 -1.67 -2.04 3.30
C VAL A 60 -1.52 -3.55 3.34
N ASP A 61 -0.86 -4.07 4.37
CA ASP A 61 -0.56 -5.49 4.52
C ASP A 61 -1.29 -6.07 5.73
N LEU A 62 -2.44 -6.71 5.46
CA LEU A 62 -3.28 -7.31 6.49
C LEU A 62 -2.77 -8.68 6.95
N ARG A 63 -1.71 -9.19 6.33
CA ARG A 63 -1.10 -10.49 6.64
C ARG A 63 0.30 -10.37 7.20
N ASN A 64 0.83 -9.15 7.29
CA ASN A 64 2.14 -8.84 7.85
C ASN A 64 3.27 -9.64 7.17
N ILE A 65 3.16 -9.93 5.87
CA ILE A 65 4.12 -10.75 5.12
C ILE A 65 5.41 -10.00 4.77
N TYR A 66 5.37 -8.67 4.77
CA TYR A 66 6.55 -7.82 4.52
C TYR A 66 7.08 -7.17 5.78
N GLY A 67 8.35 -6.74 5.79
CA GLY A 67 8.91 -5.87 6.83
C GLY A 67 8.71 -4.39 6.48
N ALA A 68 8.32 -3.56 7.44
CA ALA A 68 8.05 -2.14 7.19
C ALA A 68 9.24 -1.41 6.57
N GLU A 69 10.44 -1.56 7.15
CA GLU A 69 11.66 -0.92 6.65
C GLU A 69 12.01 -1.32 5.21
N GLU A 70 11.73 -2.56 4.81
CA GLU A 70 11.97 -3.02 3.45
C GLU A 70 11.10 -2.27 2.45
N ILE A 71 9.80 -2.20 2.74
CA ILE A 71 8.82 -1.56 1.88
C ILE A 71 9.06 -0.04 1.82
N GLU A 72 9.38 0.57 2.95
CA GLU A 72 9.69 1.99 3.06
C GLU A 72 10.95 2.38 2.26
N ARG A 73 11.97 1.50 2.17
CA ARG A 73 13.14 1.74 1.30
C ARG A 73 12.77 1.87 -0.18
N HIS A 74 11.67 1.27 -0.62
CA HIS A 74 11.13 1.44 -1.98
C HIS A 74 10.22 2.67 -2.12
N GLY A 75 10.12 3.50 -1.08
CA GLY A 75 9.35 4.75 -1.08
C GLY A 75 7.85 4.54 -0.93
N PHE A 76 7.43 3.43 -0.32
CA PHE A 76 6.03 3.17 0.03
C PHE A 76 5.71 3.60 1.46
N SER A 77 4.49 4.09 1.68
CA SER A 77 3.89 4.15 3.01
C SER A 77 3.33 2.77 3.37
N TYR A 78 3.83 2.16 4.45
CA TYR A 78 3.53 0.77 4.81
C TYR A 78 2.62 0.64 6.03
N PHE A 79 1.40 0.13 5.86
CA PHE A 79 0.43 -0.07 6.94
C PHE A 79 0.25 -1.56 7.22
N GLY A 80 0.84 -2.05 8.32
CA GLY A 80 0.65 -3.43 8.79
C GLY A 80 -0.24 -3.50 10.04
N VAL A 81 -0.86 -4.65 10.27
CA VAL A 81 -1.75 -4.87 11.43
C VAL A 81 -0.93 -5.02 12.71
N GLY A 82 -1.27 -4.24 13.74
CA GLY A 82 -0.59 -4.29 15.04
C GLY A 82 0.86 -3.77 15.01
N ARG A 83 1.22 -2.99 13.99
CA ARG A 83 2.56 -2.40 13.83
C ARG A 83 2.50 -0.90 14.08
N ASN A 84 3.51 -0.40 14.80
CA ASN A 84 3.65 1.04 15.01
C ASN A 84 4.02 1.70 13.69
N HIS A 85 3.24 2.70 13.28
CA HIS A 85 3.52 3.47 12.10
C HIS A 85 4.31 4.71 12.54
N SER A 86 5.63 4.71 12.33
CA SER A 86 6.47 5.90 12.47
C SER A 86 6.18 6.83 11.31
N GLY A 87 5.05 7.54 11.38
CA GLY A 87 4.50 8.29 10.27
C GLY A 87 5.42 9.39 9.77
N ALA A 88 6.18 9.13 8.70
CA ALA A 88 6.39 10.15 7.69
C ALA A 88 5.05 10.33 6.97
N THR A 89 4.30 11.37 7.33
CA THR A 89 3.07 11.72 6.61
C THR A 89 3.43 11.89 5.13
N PRO A 90 2.86 11.09 4.21
CA PRO A 90 3.07 11.35 2.80
C PRO A 90 2.59 12.77 2.53
N LYS A 91 3.38 13.56 1.79
CA LYS A 91 2.91 14.82 1.20
C LYS A 91 1.81 14.44 0.19
N LEU A 92 0.59 14.28 0.70
CA LEU A 92 -0.60 14.38 -0.10
C LEU A 92 -0.61 15.81 -0.61
N SER A 93 -0.28 16.02 -1.89
CA SER A 93 -0.56 17.27 -2.56
C SER A 93 -2.07 17.41 -2.64
N ILE A 94 -2.68 17.98 -1.59
CA ILE A 94 -4.03 18.51 -1.65
C ILE A 94 -3.98 19.57 -2.76
N ILE A 95 -4.57 19.25 -3.89
CA ILE A 95 -4.74 20.21 -4.97
C ILE A 95 -5.79 21.22 -4.46
N GLY A 96 -5.31 22.33 -3.91
CA GLY A 96 -6.11 23.48 -3.48
C GLY A 96 -6.45 23.50 -1.99
N GLY A 97 -5.67 24.24 -1.21
CA GLY A 97 -6.00 24.56 0.18
C GLY A 97 -4.82 25.19 0.91
N ASN A 98 -4.98 26.45 1.31
CA ASN A 98 -4.01 27.35 1.92
C ASN A 98 -3.14 26.68 3.02
N GLU A 99 -1.82 26.90 2.97
CA GLU A 99 -0.86 26.40 3.96
C GLU A 99 -1.25 26.85 5.38
N MET A 100 -1.55 25.89 6.26
CA MET A 100 -1.58 26.15 7.71
C MET A 100 -0.29 25.60 8.31
N GLN A 101 0.62 26.50 8.68
CA GLN A 101 1.80 26.17 9.49
C GLN A 101 1.33 25.73 10.88
N SER A 102 1.42 24.44 11.19
CA SER A 102 1.38 23.96 12.57
C SER A 102 2.81 23.96 13.13
N ALA A 103 3.11 24.96 13.95
CA ALA A 103 4.25 24.91 14.86
C ALA A 103 4.05 23.75 15.85
N SER A 104 5.08 22.92 16.04
CA SER A 104 5.17 22.03 17.19
C SER A 104 6.54 22.19 17.83
N ALA A 105 6.54 22.86 18.98
CA ALA A 105 7.66 22.97 19.88
C ALA A 105 7.76 21.70 20.73
N ALA A 106 8.93 21.07 20.72
CA ALA A 106 9.48 20.27 21.81
C ALA A 106 10.99 20.18 21.53
N GLY A 107 11.88 20.86 22.25
CA GLY A 107 11.94 20.91 23.70
C GLY A 107 12.98 19.89 24.15
N ASN A 108 14.24 20.25 23.96
CA ASN A 108 15.44 19.50 24.31
C ASN A 108 15.43 19.16 25.81
N LEU A 109 15.52 17.87 26.19
CA LEU A 109 15.95 17.48 27.53
C LEU A 109 17.29 16.76 27.44
N LYS A 110 18.22 17.27 28.27
CA LYS A 110 19.55 16.74 28.54
C LYS A 110 19.48 15.37 29.21
#